data_AF-A0A7X3PHX0-F1
#
_entry.id   AF-A0A7X3PHX0-F1
#
_cell.length_a   1.000
_cell.length_b   1.000
_cell.length_c   1.000
_cell.angle_alpha   90.00
_cell.angle_beta   90.00
_cell.angle_gamma   90.00
#
_symmetry.space_group_name_H-M   'P 1'
#
loop_
_entity.id
_entity.type
_entity.pdbx_description
1 polymer ?
#
loop_
_entity_poly.entity_id
_entity_poly.type
_entity_poly.pdbx_seq_one_letter_code
_entity_poly.pdbx_strand_id
1 'polypeptide(L)' 'METLEGQFISRVSAFLGDSGVSPTALGMKALGDPNLMREIGRGRSPSLRTADRILAFIAEHDGASGGGRDPPRRP' A
#
# COMPACT_ATOMS: atom_id res chain seq x y z
N MET A 1 -3.62 -2.97 20.03
CA MET A 1 -3.51 -1.60 19.48
C MET A 1 -2.84 -1.76 18.13
N GLU A 2 -3.56 -1.60 17.02
CA GLU A 2 -2.93 -1.67 15.68
C GLU A 2 -2.02 -0.45 15.53
N THR A 3 -0.74 -0.69 15.30
CA THR A 3 0.23 0.38 15.06
C THR A 3 -0.08 1.04 13.71
N LEU A 4 0.32 2.31 13.55
CA LEU A 4 0.18 3.02 12.27
C LEU A 4 0.84 2.24 11.12
N GLU A 5 1.97 1.58 11.42
CA GLU A 5 2.67 0.68 10.49
C GLU A 5 1.83 -0.53 10.09
N GLY A 6 1.13 -1.17 11.04
CA GLY A 6 0.26 -2.31 10.75
C GLY A 6 -0.93 -1.95 9.88
N GLN A 7 -1.54 -0.78 10.12
CA GLN A 7 -2.63 -0.26 9.28
C GLN A 7 -2.15 0.07 7.86
N PHE A 8 -0.96 0.67 7.75
CA PHE A 8 -0.33 0.96 6.47
C PHE A 8 -0.04 -0.31 5.67
N ILE A 9 0.59 -1.31 6.29
CA ILE A 9 0.90 -2.60 5.66
C ILE A 9 -0.38 -3.30 5.20
N SER A 10 -1.44 -3.31 6.02
CA SER A 10 -2.73 -3.90 5.65
C SER A 10 -3.37 -3.20 4.45
N ARG A 11 -3.34 -1.87 4.41
CA ARG A 11 -3.86 -1.08 3.27
C ARG A 11 -3.08 -1.38 1.99
N VAL A 12 -1.76 -1.39 2.07
CA VAL A 12 -0.87 -1.73 0.94
C VAL A 12 -1.13 -3.16 0.47
N SER A 13 -1.21 -4.12 1.39
CA SER A 13 -1.44 -5.53 1.02
C SER A 13 -2.80 -5.74 0.35
N ALA A 14 -3.85 -5.06 0.80
CA ALA A 14 -5.17 -5.12 0.17
C ALA A 14 -5.10 -4.57 -1.26
N PHE A 15 -4.42 -3.43 -1.47
CA PHE A 15 -4.22 -2.85 -2.79
C PHE A 15 -3.40 -3.77 -3.72
N LEU A 16 -2.32 -4.37 -3.23
CA LEU A 16 -1.50 -5.30 -4.02
C LEU A 16 -2.32 -6.54 -4.44
N GLY A 17 -3.20 -7.04 -3.57
CA GLY A 17 -4.10 -8.15 -3.88
C GLY A 17 -5.18 -7.80 -4.91
N ASP A 18 -5.73 -6.60 -4.85
CA ASP A 18 -6.80 -6.14 -5.74
C ASP A 18 -6.26 -5.70 -7.12
N SER A 19 -5.20 -4.89 -7.11
CA SER A 19 -4.60 -4.35 -8.34
C SER A 19 -3.64 -5.32 -9.03
N GLY A 20 -3.22 -6.41 -8.37
CA GLY A 20 -2.23 -7.37 -8.88
C GLY A 20 -0.83 -6.77 -9.08
N VAL A 21 -0.59 -5.55 -8.57
CA VAL A 21 0.70 -4.86 -8.67
C VAL A 21 1.68 -5.55 -7.71
N SER A 22 2.90 -5.81 -8.17
CA SER A 22 3.96 -6.33 -7.29
C SER A 22 4.51 -5.24 -6.37
N PRO A 23 4.94 -5.55 -5.13
CA PRO A 23 5.51 -4.57 -4.20
C PRO A 23 6.71 -3.82 -4.80
N THR A 24 7.55 -4.51 -5.57
CA THR A 24 8.67 -3.92 -6.32
C THR A 24 8.20 -2.89 -7.35
N ALA A 25 7.14 -3.21 -8.10
CA ALA A 25 6.57 -2.33 -9.11
C ALA A 25 5.89 -1.11 -8.47
N LEU A 26 5.25 -1.30 -7.31
CA LEU A 26 4.65 -0.19 -6.56
C LEU A 26 5.73 0.76 -6.03
N GLY A 27 6.82 0.26 -5.44
CA GLY A 27 7.95 1.10 -5.03
C GLY A 27 8.55 1.88 -6.20
N MET A 28 8.74 1.20 -7.33
CA MET A 28 9.27 1.80 -8.56
C MET A 28 8.33 2.84 -9.17
N LYS A 29 7.01 2.63 -9.14
CA LYS A 29 6.02 3.60 -9.67
C LYS A 29 5.75 4.77 -8.73
N ALA A 30 5.67 4.52 -7.42
CA ALA A 30 5.34 5.56 -6.44
C ALA A 30 6.53 6.49 -6.15
N LEU A 31 7.75 5.93 -6.10
CA LEU A 31 8.95 6.63 -5.62
C LEU A 31 10.18 6.46 -6.53
N GLY A 32 10.10 5.64 -7.58
CA GLY A 32 11.25 5.32 -8.41
C GLY A 32 12.21 4.30 -7.80
N ASP A 33 11.88 3.74 -6.62
CA ASP A 33 12.77 2.85 -5.88
C ASP A 33 12.17 1.44 -5.69
N PRO A 34 12.73 0.40 -6.35
CA PRO A 34 12.23 -0.97 -6.25
C PRO A 34 12.63 -1.68 -4.94
N ASN A 35 13.64 -1.18 -4.22
CA ASN A 35 14.12 -1.80 -2.98
C ASN A 35 13.33 -1.35 -1.76
N LEU A 36 12.73 -0.17 -1.82
CA LEU A 36 11.98 0.43 -0.74
C LEU A 36 10.95 -0.51 -0.11
N MET A 37 10.12 -1.18 -0.92
CA MET A 37 9.11 -2.10 -0.38
C MET A 37 9.70 -3.35 0.27
N ARG A 38 10.89 -3.76 -0.18
CA ARG A 38 11.65 -4.84 0.48
C ARG A 38 12.19 -4.40 1.83
N GLU A 39 12.61 -3.15 1.95
CA GLU A 39 13.10 -2.58 3.20
C GLU A 39 11.96 -2.35 4.19
N ILE A 40 10.82 -1.82 3.75
CA ILE A 40 9.61 -1.66 4.57
C ILE A 40 9.14 -3.03 5.08
N GLY A 41 9.12 -4.04 4.21
CA GLY A 41 8.80 -5.42 4.61
C GLY A 41 9.81 -6.06 5.57
N ARG A 42 11.05 -5.54 5.65
CA ARG A 42 12.05 -5.97 6.63
C ARG A 42 11.95 -5.25 7.98
N GLY A 43 10.97 -4.36 8.15
CA GLY A 43 10.80 -3.57 9.37
C GLY A 43 11.48 -2.20 9.33
N ARG A 44 11.86 -1.71 8.15
CA ARG A 44 12.25 -0.30 8.00
C ARG A 44 10.99 0.56 8.09
N SER A 45 10.91 1.44 9.09
CA SER A 45 9.83 2.42 9.15
C SER A 45 10.01 3.44 8.02
N PRO A 46 9.07 3.54 7.07
CA PRO A 46 9.13 4.56 6.03
C PRO A 46 8.97 5.95 6.65
N SER A 47 9.67 6.94 6.11
CA SER A 47 9.43 8.34 6.48
C SER A 47 7.99 8.75 6.10
N LEU A 48 7.42 9.74 6.80
CA LEU A 48 6.09 10.29 6.48
C LEU A 48 5.93 10.64 5.00
N ARG A 49 6.97 11.20 4.39
CA ARG A 49 7.03 11.56 2.96
C ARG A 49 6.93 10.34 2.02
N THR A 50 7.47 9.20 2.45
CA THR A 50 7.42 7.93 1.74
C THR A 50 6.03 7.32 1.84
N ALA A 51 5.47 7.30 3.05
CA ALA A 51 4.10 6.84 3.29
C ALA A 51 3.08 7.67 2.48
N ASP A 52 3.22 9.00 2.48
CA ASP A 52 2.37 9.92 1.72
C ASP A 52 2.39 9.62 0.22
N ARG A 53 3.57 9.43 -0.39
CA ARG A 53 3.70 9.06 -1.81
C ARG A 53 3.04 7.73 -2.15
N ILE A 54 3.19 6.73 -1.28
CA ILE A 54 2.57 5.42 -1.47
C ILE A 54 1.04 5.53 -1.36
N LEU A 55 0.54 6.28 -0.37
CA LEU A 55 -0.90 6.51 -0.19
C LEU A 55 -1.48 7.30 -1.37
N ALA A 56 -0.78 8.32 -1.87
CA ALA A 56 -1.19 9.08 -3.05
C ALA A 56 -1.25 8.18 -4.30
N PHE A 57 -0.25 7.31 -4.48
CA PHE A 57 -0.24 6.33 -5.58
C PHE A 57 -1.42 5.36 -5.49
N ILE A 58 -1.72 4.85 -4.29
CA ILE A 58 -2.89 4.00 -4.05
C ILE A 58 -4.17 4.77 -4.35
N ALA A 59 -4.32 6.01 -3.88
CA ALA A 59 -5.51 6.82 -4.11
C ALA A 59 -5.72 7.15 -5.60
N GLU A 60 -4.65 7.40 -6.34
CA GLU A 60 -4.70 7.65 -7.79
C GLU A 60 -5.13 6.40 -8.57
N HIS A 61 -4.67 5.21 -8.14
CA HIS A 61 -5.05 3.94 -8.75
C HIS A 61 -6.43 3.43 -8.30
N ASP A 62 -6.83 3.66 -7.04
CA ASP A 62 -8.15 3.33 -6.48
C ASP A 62 -9.24 4.22 -7.13
N GLY A 63 -8.93 5.49 -7.39
CA GLY A 63 -9.81 6.42 -8.13
C GLY A 63 -10.04 6.06 -9.60
N ALA A 64 -9.14 5.28 -10.22
CA ALA A 64 -9.34 4.74 -11.56
C ALA A 64 -10.16 3.42 -11.56
N SER A 65 -10.23 2.75 -10.40
CA SER A 65 -10.97 1.51 -10.18
C SER A 65 -12.17 1.78 -9.26
N GLY A 66 -13.08 2.67 -9.67
CA GLY A 66 -14.32 2.88 -8.92
C GLY A 66 -15.11 1.57 -8.76
N GLY A 67 -15.23 1.06 -7.53
CA GLY A 67 -16.10 -0.09 -7.25
C GLY A 67 -15.88 -0.67 -5.85
N GLY A 68 -16.80 -0.36 -4.93
CA GLY A 68 -16.69 -0.72 -3.53
C GLY A 68 -16.50 -2.22 -3.25
N ARG A 69 -15.89 -2.50 -2.09
CA ARG A 69 -16.08 -3.76 -1.36
C ARG A 69 -15.65 -3.59 0.10
N ASP A 70 -16.55 -3.04 0.90
CA ASP A 70 -16.94 -3.77 2.10
C ASP A 70 -18.01 -4.78 1.68
N PRO A 71 -17.81 -6.07 2.00
CA PRO A 71 -18.92 -6.81 2.53
C PRO A 71 -18.56 -7.39 3.91
N PRO A 72 -19.56 -7.52 4.79
CA PRO A 72 -19.37 -7.82 6.19
C PRO A 72 -18.68 -9.18 6.38
N ARG A 73 -17.74 -9.25 7.32
CA ARG A 73 -17.42 -10.55 7.94
C ARG A 73 -18.71 -11.05 8.61
N ARG A 74 -19.39 -12.00 7.95
CA ARG A 74 -20.57 -12.72 8.45
C ARG A 74 -20.17 -13.70 9.58
N PRO A 75 -21.15 -14.20 10.38
CA PRO A 75 -21.12 -14.28 11.84
C PRO A 75 -20.13 -15.29 12.43
#